data_AF-A0A6A6E8D6-F1
#
_entry.id   AF-A0A6A6E8D6-F1
#
_cell.length_a   1.000
_cell.length_b   1.000
_cell.length_c   1.000
_cell.angle_alpha   90.00
_cell.angle_beta   90.00
_cell.angle_gamma   90.00
#
_symmetry.space_group_name_H-M   'P 1'
#
loop_
_entity.id
_entity.type
_entity.pdbx_description
1 polymer ?
#
loop_
_entity_poly.entity_id
_entity_poly.type
_entity_poly.pdbx_seq_one_letter_code
_entity_poly.pdbx_strand_id
1 'polypeptide(L)'
;FINRGLFTIAGGYDVKGLKKVITWCWETASKTPSAVESHLRTAAEHLLGHATVTQGESRRDVQLADLVLIKLENEGPKPNELAPCMVMLMRQGKQNQHGKVEYMGCMRNSDLILCPLSALAFCFFYHW
;
A
#
# COMPACT_ATOMS: atom_id res chain seq x y z
N PHE A 1 -22.87 17.65 -25.10
CA PHE A 1 -21.64 17.66 -24.27
C PHE A 1 -21.02 16.28 -24.35
N ILE A 2 -19.83 16.12 -24.94
CA ILE A 2 -19.13 14.83 -25.02
C ILE A 2 -18.36 14.62 -23.72
N ASN A 3 -18.74 13.62 -22.93
CA ASN A 3 -18.10 13.33 -21.65
C ASN A 3 -16.72 12.69 -21.89
N ARG A 4 -15.66 13.50 -21.79
CA ARG A 4 -14.25 13.03 -21.87
C ARG A 4 -13.82 12.16 -20.68
N GLY A 5 -14.66 12.06 -19.65
CA GLY A 5 -14.49 11.22 -18.47
C GLY A 5 -15.11 9.81 -18.58
N LEU A 6 -15.82 9.52 -19.68
CA LEU A 6 -16.36 8.19 -19.93
C LEU A 6 -15.18 7.22 -20.13
N PHE A 7 -15.10 6.16 -19.33
CA PHE A 7 -14.01 5.16 -19.28
C PHE A 7 -12.70 5.52 -18.55
N THR A 8 -12.48 6.75 -18.08
CA THR A 8 -11.29 7.07 -17.25
C THR A 8 -11.39 6.53 -15.82
N ILE A 9 -12.60 6.32 -15.31
CA ILE A 9 -12.83 5.78 -13.96
C ILE A 9 -12.32 4.32 -13.85
N ALA A 10 -12.33 3.57 -14.96
CA ALA A 10 -11.84 2.19 -15.03
C ALA A 10 -10.39 2.08 -15.59
N GLY A 11 -9.81 3.16 -16.12
CA GLY A 11 -8.55 3.12 -16.87
C GLY A 11 -7.28 3.15 -16.02
N GLY A 12 -7.37 3.37 -14.71
CA GLY A 12 -6.19 3.63 -13.87
C GLY A 12 -5.53 2.42 -13.22
N TYR A 13 -6.27 1.33 -12.98
CA TYR A 13 -5.81 0.25 -12.09
C TYR A 13 -5.80 -1.11 -12.80
N ASP A 14 -4.78 -1.36 -13.62
CA ASP A 14 -4.48 -2.71 -14.08
C ASP A 14 -3.64 -3.44 -13.03
N VAL A 15 -4.26 -4.42 -12.36
CA VAL A 15 -3.59 -5.28 -11.38
C VAL A 15 -2.40 -6.01 -12.01
N LYS A 16 -2.46 -6.34 -13.31
CA LYS A 16 -1.33 -6.98 -14.02
C LYS A 16 -0.17 -6.01 -14.17
N GLY A 17 -0.45 -4.77 -14.57
CA GLY A 17 0.52 -3.68 -14.62
C GLY A 17 1.16 -3.42 -13.25
N LEU A 18 0.35 -3.32 -12.19
CA LEU A 18 0.84 -3.18 -10.81
C LEU A 18 1.78 -4.31 -10.44
N LYS A 19 1.36 -5.57 -10.65
CA LYS A 19 2.17 -6.75 -10.34
C LYS A 19 3.49 -6.73 -11.11
N LYS A 20 3.48 -6.33 -12.39
CA LYS A 20 4.69 -6.21 -13.21
C LYS A 20 5.66 -5.18 -12.64
N VAL A 21 5.17 -4.00 -12.25
CA VAL A 21 6.02 -2.94 -11.65
C VAL A 21 6.62 -3.39 -10.34
N ILE A 22 5.84 -4.02 -9.46
CA ILE A 22 6.33 -4.49 -8.16
C ILE A 22 7.34 -5.62 -8.35
N THR A 23 7.04 -6.60 -9.21
CA THR A 23 7.97 -7.70 -9.53
C THR A 23 9.29 -7.15 -10.06
N TRP A 24 9.25 -6.15 -10.94
CA TRP A 24 10.45 -5.47 -11.43
C TRP A 24 11.26 -4.82 -10.30
N CYS A 25 10.61 -4.19 -9.31
CA CYS A 25 11.31 -3.63 -8.15
C CYS A 25 12.04 -4.72 -7.35
N TRP A 26 11.38 -5.86 -7.09
CA TRP A 26 11.98 -7.00 -6.39
C TRP A 26 13.16 -7.61 -7.15
N GLU A 27 12.99 -7.85 -8.44
CA GLU A 27 14.07 -8.39 -9.27
C GLU A 27 15.26 -7.45 -9.35
N THR A 28 15.01 -6.14 -9.47
CA THR A 28 16.09 -5.14 -9.57
C THR A 28 16.80 -4.95 -8.24
N ALA A 29 16.07 -4.99 -7.11
CA ALA A 29 16.66 -5.02 -5.78
C ALA A 29 17.62 -6.21 -5.63
N SER A 30 17.22 -7.40 -6.09
CA SER A 30 18.07 -8.60 -5.98
C SER A 30 19.37 -8.53 -6.81
N LYS A 31 19.36 -7.76 -7.92
CA LYS A 31 20.49 -7.64 -8.85
C LYS A 31 21.42 -6.48 -8.52
N THR A 32 20.92 -5.48 -7.79
CA THR A 32 21.64 -4.23 -7.50
C THR A 32 21.72 -3.99 -5.99
N PRO A 33 22.73 -4.56 -5.30
CA PRO A 33 22.87 -4.45 -3.84
C PRO A 33 22.88 -3.01 -3.31
N SER A 34 23.46 -2.07 -4.07
CA SER A 34 23.55 -0.65 -3.69
C SER A 34 22.21 0.10 -3.72
N ALA A 35 21.16 -0.49 -4.31
CA ALA A 35 19.85 0.14 -4.50
C ALA A 35 18.69 -0.70 -3.92
N VAL A 36 18.98 -1.72 -3.12
CA VAL A 36 17.95 -2.60 -2.55
C VAL A 36 16.90 -1.79 -1.77
N GLU A 37 17.35 -0.93 -0.87
CA GLU A 37 16.46 -0.10 -0.04
C GLU A 37 15.54 0.78 -0.89
N SER A 38 16.07 1.44 -1.92
CA SER A 38 15.29 2.35 -2.74
C SER A 38 14.20 1.58 -3.51
N HIS A 39 14.52 0.41 -4.06
CA HIS A 39 13.56 -0.45 -4.74
C HIS A 39 12.50 -1.04 -3.80
N LEU A 40 12.89 -1.50 -2.60
CA LEU A 40 11.97 -2.01 -1.59
C LEU A 40 11.02 -0.90 -1.10
N ARG A 41 11.56 0.30 -0.85
CA ARG A 41 10.77 1.48 -0.47
C ARG A 41 9.80 1.88 -1.57
N THR A 42 10.22 1.88 -2.83
CA THR A 42 9.33 2.14 -3.96
C THR A 42 8.20 1.12 -4.05
N ALA A 43 8.49 -0.17 -3.86
CA ALA A 43 7.47 -1.21 -3.86
C ALA A 43 6.47 -1.03 -2.71
N ALA A 44 6.96 -0.76 -1.50
CA ALA A 44 6.13 -0.52 -0.31
C ALA A 44 5.23 0.71 -0.48
N GLU A 45 5.79 1.86 -0.90
CA GLU A 45 5.04 3.10 -1.14
C GLU A 45 3.93 2.93 -2.18
N HIS A 46 4.24 2.22 -3.27
CA HIS A 46 3.30 2.04 -4.36
C HIS A 46 2.15 1.10 -3.96
N LEU A 47 2.46 0.00 -3.26
CA LEU A 47 1.45 -0.93 -2.74
C LEU A 47 0.59 -0.31 -1.63
N LEU A 48 1.21 0.44 -0.71
CA LEU A 48 0.51 1.13 0.36
C LEU A 48 -0.46 2.16 -0.22
N GLY A 49 -0.02 2.95 -1.20
CA GLY A 49 -0.86 3.90 -1.90
C GLY A 49 -2.03 3.26 -2.64
N HIS A 50 -1.78 2.15 -3.31
CA HIS A 50 -2.82 1.40 -4.00
C HIS A 50 -3.86 0.82 -3.01
N ALA A 51 -3.41 0.26 -1.88
CA ALA A 51 -4.31 -0.39 -0.93
C ALA A 51 -5.14 0.61 -0.10
N THR A 52 -4.57 1.76 0.23
CA THR A 52 -5.23 2.81 1.03
C THR A 52 -5.94 3.88 0.18
N VAL A 53 -5.76 3.85 -1.14
CA VAL A 53 -6.30 4.84 -2.09
C VAL A 53 -5.90 6.28 -1.70
N THR A 54 -4.64 6.44 -1.29
CA THR A 54 -4.11 7.74 -0.84
C THR A 54 -3.27 8.41 -1.91
N GLN A 55 -3.08 9.72 -1.78
CA GLN A 55 -2.13 10.46 -2.61
C GLN A 55 -0.73 10.37 -2.02
N GLY A 56 0.29 10.45 -2.89
CA GLY A 56 1.68 10.39 -2.45
C GLY A 56 2.07 11.57 -1.55
N GLU A 57 1.37 12.70 -1.64
CA GLU A 57 1.59 13.84 -0.72
C GLU A 57 1.23 13.47 0.72
N SER A 58 0.01 12.97 0.94
CA SER A 58 -0.44 12.56 2.26
C SER A 58 0.37 11.43 2.88
N ARG A 59 0.91 10.50 2.07
CA ARG A 59 1.70 9.37 2.58
C ARG A 59 3.08 9.78 3.08
N ARG A 60 3.68 10.83 2.54
CA ARG A 60 5.03 11.28 2.95
C ARG A 60 5.08 11.76 4.40
N ASP A 61 3.94 12.18 4.94
CA ASP A 61 3.83 12.65 6.32
C ASP A 61 3.49 11.54 7.31
N VAL A 62 3.22 10.31 6.82
CA VAL A 62 2.87 9.16 7.65
C VAL A 62 4.10 8.68 8.40
N GLN A 63 3.98 8.57 9.72
CA GLN A 63 5.02 8.03 10.58
C GLN A 63 4.73 6.57 10.91
N LEU A 64 5.75 5.82 11.35
CA LEU A 64 5.56 4.44 11.81
C LEU A 64 4.54 4.35 12.97
N ALA A 65 4.48 5.36 13.84
CA ALA A 65 3.51 5.45 14.93
C ALA A 65 2.05 5.63 14.45
N ASP A 66 1.85 6.07 13.21
CA ASP A 66 0.52 6.18 12.59
C ASP A 66 0.03 4.85 11.99
N LEU A 67 0.87 3.82 11.96
CA LEU A 67 0.54 2.48 11.46
C LEU A 67 0.18 1.55 12.62
N VAL A 68 -1.08 1.14 12.69
CA VAL A 68 -1.60 0.24 13.72
C VAL A 68 -2.01 -1.07 13.08
N LEU A 69 -1.58 -2.21 13.65
CA LEU A 69 -2.02 -3.52 13.19
C LEU A 69 -3.19 -4.01 14.06
N ILE A 70 -4.35 -4.23 13.44
CA ILE A 70 -5.51 -4.86 14.07
C ILE A 70 -5.68 -6.28 13.55
N LYS A 71 -6.26 -7.16 14.37
CA LYS A 71 -6.61 -8.52 14.00
C LYS A 71 -8.09 -8.55 13.66
N LEU A 72 -8.42 -8.97 12.44
CA LEU A 72 -9.80 -9.21 12.03
C LEU A 72 -10.10 -10.70 12.19
N GLU A 73 -11.03 -11.02 13.06
CA GLU A 73 -11.47 -12.39 13.30
C GLU A 73 -12.37 -12.86 12.14
N ASN A 74 -12.12 -14.08 11.63
CA ASN A 74 -12.90 -14.71 10.57
C ASN A 74 -12.90 -14.00 9.19
N GLU A 75 -12.04 -13.00 9.01
CA GLU A 75 -11.82 -12.32 7.71
C GLU A 75 -10.65 -12.94 6.92
N GLY A 76 -10.06 -14.03 7.44
CA GLY A 76 -9.02 -14.79 6.76
C GLY A 76 -9.55 -15.69 5.64
N PRO A 77 -8.68 -16.15 4.73
CA PRO A 77 -9.09 -17.05 3.64
C PRO A 77 -9.56 -18.43 4.15
N LYS A 78 -9.18 -18.83 5.37
CA LYS A 78 -9.69 -20.04 6.02
C LYS A 78 -10.64 -19.67 7.17
N PRO A 79 -11.66 -20.50 7.43
CA PRO A 79 -12.52 -20.32 8.60
C PRO A 79 -11.68 -20.36 9.89
N ASN A 80 -11.99 -19.47 10.84
CA ASN A 80 -11.24 -19.24 12.09
C ASN A 80 -9.79 -18.74 11.92
N GLU A 81 -9.40 -18.26 10.73
CA GLU A 81 -8.09 -17.62 10.54
C GLU A 81 -8.17 -16.12 10.84
N LEU A 82 -7.18 -15.63 11.59
CA LEU A 82 -7.02 -14.20 11.88
C LEU A 82 -6.39 -13.50 10.68
N ALA A 83 -7.05 -12.48 10.15
CA ALA A 83 -6.50 -11.63 9.09
C ALA A 83 -5.86 -10.37 9.69
N PRO A 84 -4.55 -10.15 9.51
CA PRO A 84 -3.95 -8.88 9.88
C PRO A 84 -4.43 -7.77 8.94
N CYS A 85 -4.94 -6.69 9.53
CA CYS A 85 -5.29 -5.47 8.84
C CYS A 85 -4.47 -4.32 9.42
N MET A 86 -3.77 -3.60 8.55
CA MET A 86 -3.05 -2.41 8.94
C MET A 86 -3.96 -1.21 8.77
N VAL A 87 -4.09 -0.40 9.82
CA VAL A 87 -4.80 0.87 9.84
C VAL A 87 -3.77 1.98 9.86
N MET A 88 -3.79 2.83 8.84
CA MET A 88 -2.98 4.03 8.72
C MET A 88 -3.79 5.24 9.16
N LEU A 89 -3.28 5.98 10.13
CA LEU A 89 -3.87 7.21 10.63
C LEU A 89 -3.41 8.38 9.77
N MET A 90 -4.36 9.18 9.29
CA MET A 90 -4.08 10.38 8.51
C MET A 90 -4.75 11.59 9.14
N ARG A 91 -3.97 12.64 9.40
CA ARG A 91 -4.48 13.91 9.96
C ARG A 91 -4.74 14.96 8.88
N GLN A 92 -4.10 14.82 7.72
CA GLN A 92 -4.19 15.75 6.60
C GLN A 92 -4.47 15.01 5.31
N GLY A 93 -5.50 15.47 4.61
CA GLY A 93 -5.92 14.96 3.31
C GLY A 93 -6.56 16.09 2.53
N LYS A 94 -6.49 16.04 1.19
CA LYS A 94 -7.03 17.11 0.34
C LYS A 94 -8.52 17.38 0.56
N GLN A 95 -9.28 16.36 0.97
CA GLN A 95 -10.71 16.48 1.30
C GLN A 95 -10.98 16.81 2.78
N ASN A 96 -9.96 16.76 3.62
CA ASN A 96 -10.09 16.93 5.06
C ASN A 96 -9.93 18.39 5.49
N GLN A 97 -10.90 19.22 5.11
CA GLN A 97 -10.91 20.65 5.44
C GLN A 97 -10.99 20.96 6.94
N HIS A 98 -11.40 19.98 7.75
CA HIS A 98 -11.68 20.15 9.17
C HIS A 98 -10.61 19.54 10.09
N GLY A 99 -9.51 19.01 9.54
CA GLY A 99 -8.41 18.42 10.30
C GLY A 99 -8.81 17.21 11.15
N LYS A 100 -9.82 16.44 10.70
CA LYS A 100 -10.26 15.21 11.40
C LYS A 100 -9.25 14.09 11.21
N VAL A 101 -9.18 13.15 12.15
CA VAL A 101 -8.37 11.93 11.93
C VAL A 101 -9.14 11.01 10.99
N GLU A 102 -8.53 10.70 9.85
CA GLU A 102 -8.99 9.73 8.87
C GLU A 102 -8.26 8.39 9.08
N TYR A 103 -8.97 7.29 8.84
CA TYR A 103 -8.46 5.94 9.04
C TYR A 103 -8.48 5.22 7.70
N MET A 104 -7.32 4.79 7.22
CA MET A 104 -7.20 4.03 5.98
C MET A 104 -6.76 2.61 6.31
N GLY A 105 -7.64 1.63 6.07
CA GLY A 105 -7.34 0.23 6.30
C GLY A 105 -6.77 -0.44 5.05
N CYS A 106 -5.79 -1.32 5.23
CA CYS A 106 -5.41 -2.30 4.20
C CYS A 106 -5.22 -3.69 4.81
N MET A 107 -5.84 -4.68 4.18
CA MET A 107 -5.72 -6.09 4.57
C MET A 107 -4.57 -6.78 3.82
N ARG A 108 -4.15 -7.93 4.35
CA ARG A 108 -3.22 -8.82 3.66
C ARG A 108 -3.81 -9.28 2.33
N ASN A 109 -3.05 -9.11 1.24
CA ASN A 109 -3.41 -9.65 -0.06
C ASN A 109 -3.12 -11.16 -0.10
N SER A 110 -3.92 -11.93 -0.84
CA SER A 110 -3.67 -13.35 -1.07
C SER A 110 -2.39 -13.57 -1.89
N ASP A 111 -2.10 -12.67 -2.84
CA ASP A 111 -0.84 -12.64 -3.57
C ASP A 111 0.22 -11.88 -2.77
N LEU A 112 1.28 -12.59 -2.36
CA LEU A 112 2.37 -12.04 -1.56
C LEU A 112 3.12 -10.90 -2.25
N ILE A 113 3.20 -10.93 -3.59
CA ILE A 113 3.86 -9.87 -4.38
C ILE A 113 3.08 -8.57 -4.32
N LEU A 114 1.75 -8.66 -4.20
CA LEU A 114 0.83 -7.51 -4.16
C LEU A 114 0.41 -7.15 -2.73
N CYS A 115 1.04 -7.73 -1.72
CA CYS A 115 0.65 -7.48 -0.34
C CYS A 115 1.37 -6.23 0.21
N PRO A 116 0.63 -5.19 0.62
CA PRO A 116 1.24 -3.98 1.20
C PRO A 116 1.94 -4.28 2.53
N LEU A 117 1.37 -5.17 3.36
CA LEU A 117 1.96 -5.57 4.63
C LEU A 117 3.30 -6.29 4.45
N SER A 118 3.42 -7.19 3.46
CA SER A 118 4.70 -7.88 3.21
C SER A 118 5.75 -6.90 2.70
N ALA A 119 5.41 -6.03 1.75
CA ALA A 119 6.33 -5.05 1.20
C ALA A 119 6.85 -4.08 2.28
N LEU A 120 5.96 -3.59 3.15
CA LEU A 120 6.36 -2.76 4.30
C LEU A 120 7.27 -3.52 5.27
N ALA A 121 6.93 -4.77 5.61
CA ALA A 121 7.74 -5.59 6.51
C ALA A 121 9.17 -5.80 5.98
N PHE A 122 9.32 -6.11 4.69
CA PHE A 122 10.64 -6.25 4.07
C PHE A 122 11.39 -4.92 3.98
N CYS A 123 10.69 -3.81 3.71
CA CYS A 123 11.31 -2.48 3.71
C CYS A 123 11.85 -2.12 5.09
N PHE A 124 11.10 -2.38 6.16
CA PHE A 124 11.56 -2.15 7.53
C PHE A 124 12.68 -3.09 7.93
N PHE A 125 12.59 -4.38 7.58
CA PHE A 125 13.62 -5.35 7.88
C PHE A 125 14.97 -5.03 7.23
N TYR A 126 14.97 -4.48 6.00
CA TYR A 126 16.21 -4.09 5.34
C TYR A 126 16.79 -2.77 5.89
N HIS A 127 15.93 -1.88 6.39
CA HIS A 127 16.35 -0.59 6.92
C HIS A 127 16.91 -0.68 8.35
N TRP A 128 16.49 -1.69 9.12
CA TRP A 128 16.95 -1.96 10.50
C TRP A 128 18.19 -2.84 10.54
#